data_AF-A0A3C1N531-F1
#
_entry.id   AF-A0A3C1N531-F1
#
_cell.length_a   1.000
_cell.length_b   1.000
_cell.length_c   1.000
_cell.angle_alpha   90.00
_cell.angle_beta   90.00
_cell.angle_gamma   90.00
#
_symmetry.space_group_name_H-M   'P 1'
#
loop_
_entity.id
_entity.type
_entity.pdbx_description
1 polymer ?
#
loop_
_entity_poly.entity_id
_entity_poly.type
_entity_poly.pdbx_seq_one_letter_code
_entity_poly.pdbx_strand_id
1 'polypeptide(L)'
;MSWIDKLVRQSPIEPMQKHMHVAVLCAREILPLIDAMAAADDDAIRERRSEIDRLEHEADAIKHEIRSHLPRRLMMAIDRRTILEILDYQDSIADTTQDIAELVDQRKMYLPKELKASILPLAQRVIVACEQGQRVIDELDELIETGFGESEVARVDEMILELGRLE
;
A
#
# COMPACT_ATOMS: atom_id res chain seq x y z
N MET A 1 1.09 33.25 14.25
CA MET A 1 1.18 32.25 13.15
C MET A 1 0.68 32.92 11.89
N SER A 2 1.56 33.07 10.91
CA SER A 2 1.33 33.87 9.70
C SER A 2 0.36 33.16 8.77
N TRP A 3 -0.48 33.91 8.05
CA TRP A 3 -1.37 33.40 6.99
C TRP A 3 -0.60 32.70 5.85
N ILE A 4 0.71 32.97 5.76
CA ILE A 4 1.65 32.32 4.84
C ILE A 4 1.86 30.85 5.22
N ASP A 5 1.83 30.48 6.51
CA ASP A 5 1.94 29.07 6.94
C ASP A 5 0.73 28.23 6.49
N LYS A 6 -0.42 28.86 6.27
CA LYS A 6 -1.61 28.22 5.66
C LYS A 6 -1.54 28.17 4.13
N LEU A 7 -0.63 28.93 3.52
CA LEU A 7 -0.40 28.97 2.07
C LEU A 7 0.76 28.04 1.64
N VAL A 8 1.60 27.61 2.60
CA VAL A 8 2.44 26.42 2.46
C VAL A 8 1.51 25.21 2.45
N ARG A 9 1.01 24.98 1.24
CA ARG A 9 0.11 23.91 0.82
C ARG A 9 0.64 22.58 1.38
N GLN A 10 -0.16 21.87 2.19
CA GLN A 10 0.17 20.51 2.60
C GLN A 10 0.43 19.68 1.35
N SER A 11 1.65 19.15 1.24
CA SER A 11 2.04 18.25 0.17
C SER A 11 1.15 17.01 0.24
N PRO A 12 0.60 16.50 -0.87
CA PRO A 12 -0.18 15.27 -0.84
C PRO A 12 0.69 14.03 -0.57
N ILE A 13 2.02 14.19 -0.55
CA ILE A 13 2.95 13.07 -0.41
C ILE A 13 2.86 12.42 0.97
N GLU A 14 2.88 13.19 2.06
CA GLU A 14 2.78 12.62 3.41
C GLU A 14 1.48 11.80 3.61
N PRO A 15 0.29 12.30 3.21
CA PRO A 15 -0.91 11.47 3.16
C PRO A 15 -0.77 10.20 2.29
N MET A 16 -0.11 10.26 1.13
CA MET A 16 0.11 9.09 0.28
C MET A 16 1.06 8.07 0.91
N GLN A 17 2.11 8.51 1.60
CA GLN A 17 3.01 7.65 2.37
C GLN A 17 2.22 6.92 3.47
N LYS A 18 1.37 7.65 4.21
CA LYS A 18 0.47 7.07 5.21
C LYS A 18 -0.49 6.04 4.61
N HIS A 19 -1.11 6.37 3.47
CA HIS A 19 -2.00 5.46 2.76
C HIS A 19 -1.27 4.17 2.35
N MET A 20 -0.11 4.29 1.69
CA MET A 20 0.70 3.16 1.24
C MET A 20 1.16 2.30 2.42
N HIS A 21 1.53 2.92 3.55
CA HIS A 21 1.89 2.20 4.77
C HIS A 21 0.76 1.29 5.26
N VAL A 22 -0.47 1.82 5.36
CA VAL A 22 -1.64 1.03 5.78
C VAL A 22 -1.95 -0.06 4.77
N ALA A 23 -1.86 0.22 3.46
CA ALA A 23 -2.07 -0.78 2.42
C ALA A 23 -1.06 -1.94 2.50
N VAL A 24 0.22 -1.66 2.79
CA VAL A 24 1.25 -2.69 3.00
C VAL A 24 1.03 -3.46 4.30
N LEU A 25 0.60 -2.80 5.38
CA LEU A 25 0.18 -3.48 6.60
C LEU A 25 -0.98 -4.45 6.34
N CYS A 26 -1.97 -4.02 5.55
CA CYS A 26 -3.07 -4.86 5.11
C CYS A 26 -2.54 -6.11 4.38
N ALA A 27 -1.71 -5.92 3.34
CA ALA A 27 -1.14 -7.03 2.57
C ALA A 27 -0.34 -8.04 3.42
N ARG A 28 0.33 -7.58 4.48
CA ARG A 28 1.08 -8.45 5.40
C ARG A 28 0.19 -9.45 6.14
N GLU A 29 -1.09 -9.14 6.38
CA GLU A 29 -2.05 -10.04 7.02
C GLU A 29 -2.38 -11.29 6.17
N ILE A 30 -1.99 -11.33 4.89
CA ILE A 30 -2.06 -12.55 4.07
C ILE A 30 -1.23 -13.69 4.66
N LEU A 31 -0.08 -13.40 5.29
CA LEU A 31 0.77 -14.46 5.86
C LEU A 31 0.07 -15.21 7.01
N PRO A 32 -0.43 -14.53 8.06
CA PRO A 32 -1.15 -15.23 9.10
C PRO A 32 -2.53 -15.75 8.64
N LEU A 33 -3.15 -15.17 7.60
CA LEU A 33 -4.32 -15.78 6.95
C LEU A 33 -3.99 -17.14 6.32
N ILE A 34 -2.88 -17.26 5.59
CA ILE A 34 -2.38 -18.53 5.02
C ILE A 34 -2.13 -19.56 6.13
N ASP A 35 -1.57 -19.12 7.26
CA ASP A 35 -1.34 -20.00 8.41
C ASP A 35 -2.66 -20.53 9.00
N ALA A 36 -3.67 -19.67 9.16
CA ALA A 36 -5.00 -20.04 9.62
C ALA A 36 -5.70 -21.01 8.65
N MET A 37 -5.62 -20.74 7.34
CA MET A 37 -6.14 -21.63 6.29
C MET A 37 -5.50 -23.02 6.34
N ALA A 38 -4.19 -23.10 6.60
CA ALA A 38 -3.48 -24.37 6.68
C ALA A 38 -3.74 -25.15 7.98
N ALA A 39 -4.12 -24.44 9.05
CA ALA A 39 -4.59 -25.04 10.30
C ALA A 39 -6.07 -25.47 10.24
N ALA A 40 -6.80 -25.04 9.20
CA ALA A 40 -8.26 -25.15 9.11
C ALA A 40 -8.97 -24.54 10.33
N ASP A 41 -8.42 -23.41 10.82
CA ASP A 41 -8.94 -22.68 11.98
C ASP A 41 -9.89 -21.57 11.52
N ASP A 42 -11.18 -21.89 11.53
CA ASP A 42 -12.24 -20.97 11.11
C ASP A 42 -12.32 -19.69 11.97
N ASP A 43 -11.99 -19.77 13.26
CA ASP A 43 -12.01 -18.61 14.14
C ASP A 43 -10.83 -17.69 13.83
N ALA A 44 -9.63 -18.25 13.64
CA ALA A 44 -8.46 -17.49 13.22
C ALA A 44 -8.64 -16.87 11.83
N ILE A 45 -9.28 -17.56 10.87
CA ILE A 45 -9.62 -16.99 9.55
C ILE A 45 -10.53 -15.77 9.72
N ARG A 46 -11.59 -15.87 10.54
CA ARG A 46 -12.50 -14.74 10.81
C ARG A 46 -11.81 -13.57 11.48
N GLU A 47 -10.91 -13.85 12.42
CA GLU A 47 -10.12 -12.82 13.09
C GLU A 47 -9.21 -12.07 12.11
N ARG A 48 -8.49 -12.80 11.25
CA ARG A 48 -7.63 -12.20 10.22
C ARG A 48 -8.43 -11.40 9.20
N ARG A 49 -9.58 -11.92 8.75
CA ARG A 49 -10.50 -11.17 7.89
C ARG A 49 -10.92 -9.85 8.55
N SER A 50 -11.33 -9.88 9.81
CA SER A 50 -11.75 -8.67 10.52
C SER A 50 -10.63 -7.63 10.65
N GLU A 51 -9.38 -8.06 10.79
CA GLU A 51 -8.24 -7.14 10.82
C GLU A 51 -7.93 -6.56 9.44
N ILE A 52 -8.02 -7.38 8.39
CA ILE A 52 -7.88 -6.95 7.00
C ILE A 52 -8.96 -5.92 6.65
N ASP A 53 -10.23 -6.18 6.96
CA ASP A 53 -11.35 -5.25 6.74
C ASP A 53 -11.11 -3.93 7.50
N ARG A 54 -10.54 -3.99 8.72
CA ARG A 54 -10.20 -2.79 9.51
C ARG A 54 -9.12 -1.95 8.83
N LEU A 55 -8.06 -2.59 8.32
CA LEU A 55 -6.94 -1.93 7.67
C LEU A 55 -7.33 -1.37 6.29
N GLU A 56 -8.14 -2.10 5.52
CA GLU A 56 -8.70 -1.58 4.27
C GLU A 56 -9.56 -0.35 4.52
N HIS A 57 -10.49 -0.38 5.48
CA HIS A 57 -11.31 0.79 5.81
C HIS A 57 -10.48 2.00 6.27
N GLU A 58 -9.36 1.76 6.95
CA GLU A 58 -8.41 2.79 7.34
C GLU A 58 -7.70 3.40 6.10
N ALA A 59 -7.23 2.56 5.17
CA ALA A 59 -6.65 3.02 3.91
C ALA A 59 -7.67 3.83 3.09
N ASP A 60 -8.89 3.31 2.96
CA ASP A 60 -9.95 3.91 2.18
C ASP A 60 -10.37 5.29 2.74
N ALA A 61 -10.37 5.43 4.06
CA ALA A 61 -10.55 6.72 4.73
C ALA A 61 -9.44 7.73 4.40
N ILE A 62 -8.17 7.31 4.40
CA ILE A 62 -7.04 8.18 4.03
C ILE A 62 -7.15 8.57 2.54
N LYS A 63 -7.46 7.64 1.65
CA LYS A 63 -7.69 7.89 0.23
C LYS A 63 -8.81 8.91 -0.01
N HIS A 64 -9.91 8.82 0.74
CA HIS A 64 -10.98 9.81 0.71
C HIS A 64 -10.51 11.19 1.19
N GLU A 65 -9.69 11.25 2.24
CA GLU A 65 -9.10 12.49 2.73
C GLU A 65 -8.20 13.14 1.68
N ILE A 66 -7.31 12.37 1.04
CA ILE A 66 -6.43 12.85 -0.04
C ILE A 66 -7.26 13.43 -1.17
N ARG A 67 -8.24 12.68 -1.68
CA ARG A 67 -9.10 13.11 -2.81
C ARG A 67 -9.88 14.39 -2.51
N SER A 68 -10.31 14.57 -1.26
CA SER A 68 -11.08 15.73 -0.81
C SER A 68 -10.23 17.00 -0.71
N HIS A 69 -8.96 16.87 -0.35
CA HIS A 69 -8.06 18.00 -0.13
C HIS A 69 -7.11 18.29 -1.29
N LEU A 70 -7.07 17.43 -2.32
CA LEU A 70 -6.19 17.59 -3.47
C LEU A 70 -6.56 18.81 -4.33
N PRO A 71 -5.72 19.86 -4.40
CA PRO A 71 -6.07 21.11 -5.06
C PRO A 71 -6.13 20.95 -6.59
N ARG A 72 -7.07 21.64 -7.24
CA ARG A 72 -7.34 21.47 -8.68
C ARG A 72 -6.26 22.04 -9.61
N ARG A 73 -5.60 23.17 -9.26
CA ARG A 73 -4.74 23.95 -10.19
C ARG A 73 -3.64 24.81 -9.54
N LEU A 74 -3.30 24.63 -8.27
CA LEU A 74 -2.38 25.54 -7.60
C LEU A 74 -1.00 24.88 -7.42
N MET A 75 0.03 25.42 -8.11
CA MET A 75 1.50 25.18 -8.03
C MET A 75 2.00 23.82 -7.48
N MET A 76 1.48 22.69 -7.95
CA MET A 76 2.03 21.38 -7.60
C MET A 76 3.13 21.03 -8.62
N ALA A 77 4.24 20.45 -8.15
CA ALA A 77 5.29 19.96 -9.04
C ALA A 77 4.82 18.76 -9.91
N ILE A 78 3.72 18.11 -9.50
CA ILE A 78 3.15 16.90 -10.12
C ILE A 78 1.69 17.16 -10.51
N ASP A 79 1.26 16.59 -11.65
CA ASP A 79 -0.14 16.65 -12.11
C ASP A 79 -1.07 15.91 -11.12
N ARG A 80 -2.20 16.54 -10.78
CA ARG A 80 -3.26 15.96 -9.96
C ARG A 80 -3.70 14.58 -10.46
N ARG A 81 -3.79 14.38 -11.77
CA ARG A 81 -4.18 13.11 -12.38
C ARG A 81 -3.17 12.01 -12.03
N THR A 82 -1.88 12.30 -12.15
CA THR A 82 -0.80 11.35 -11.82
C THR A 82 -0.86 10.96 -10.35
N ILE A 83 -1.11 11.91 -9.45
CA ILE A 83 -1.26 11.63 -8.01
C ILE A 83 -2.44 10.70 -7.73
N LEU A 84 -3.58 10.95 -8.38
CA LEU A 84 -4.74 10.07 -8.25
C LEU A 84 -4.50 8.68 -8.83
N GLU A 85 -3.78 8.59 -9.94
CA GLU A 85 -3.43 7.31 -10.56
C GLU A 85 -2.51 6.49 -9.66
N ILE A 86 -1.49 7.11 -9.04
CA ILE A 86 -0.65 6.44 -8.04
C ILE A 86 -1.50 5.99 -6.85
N LEU A 87 -2.38 6.86 -6.34
CA LEU A 87 -3.25 6.54 -5.21
C LEU A 87 -4.15 5.33 -5.53
N ASP A 88 -4.71 5.26 -6.74
CA ASP A 88 -5.53 4.14 -7.20
C ASP A 88 -4.72 2.82 -7.27
N TYR A 89 -3.44 2.88 -7.66
CA TYR A 89 -2.57 1.70 -7.62
C TYR A 89 -2.23 1.26 -6.20
N GLN A 90 -1.93 2.18 -5.29
CA GLN A 90 -1.68 1.85 -3.87
C GLN A 90 -2.89 1.18 -3.23
N ASP A 91 -4.07 1.72 -3.52
CA ASP A 91 -5.36 1.28 -2.98
C ASP A 91 -5.69 -0.16 -3.38
N SER A 92 -5.40 -0.51 -4.64
CA SER A 92 -5.61 -1.86 -5.15
C SER A 92 -4.89 -2.95 -4.34
N ILE A 93 -3.84 -2.63 -3.58
CA ILE A 93 -3.15 -3.56 -2.68
C ILE A 93 -4.06 -3.97 -1.51
N ALA A 94 -4.70 -2.99 -0.87
CA ALA A 94 -5.62 -3.23 0.24
C ALA A 94 -6.89 -3.93 -0.25
N ASP A 95 -7.49 -3.44 -1.35
CA ASP A 95 -8.68 -4.04 -1.98
C ASP A 95 -8.46 -5.52 -2.33
N THR A 96 -7.34 -5.82 -3.00
CA THR A 96 -7.02 -7.21 -3.38
C THR A 96 -6.82 -8.10 -2.15
N THR A 97 -6.24 -7.55 -1.08
CA THR A 97 -6.05 -8.28 0.18
C THR A 97 -7.39 -8.60 0.84
N GLN A 98 -8.30 -7.62 0.90
CA GLN A 98 -9.66 -7.80 1.40
C GLN A 98 -10.42 -8.84 0.58
N ASP A 99 -10.39 -8.73 -0.75
CA ASP A 99 -11.05 -9.67 -1.66
C ASP A 99 -10.59 -11.12 -1.42
N ILE A 100 -9.28 -11.33 -1.20
CA ILE A 100 -8.74 -12.65 -0.86
C ILE A 100 -9.31 -13.14 0.47
N ALA A 101 -9.29 -12.31 1.53
CA ALA A 101 -9.76 -12.69 2.85
C ALA A 101 -11.27 -12.99 2.88
N GLU A 102 -12.07 -12.17 2.19
CA GLU A 102 -13.50 -12.39 2.02
C GLU A 102 -13.78 -13.70 1.30
N LEU A 103 -13.08 -13.96 0.19
CA LEU A 103 -13.25 -15.18 -0.59
C LEU A 103 -12.94 -16.42 0.26
N VAL A 104 -11.85 -16.36 1.05
CA VAL A 104 -11.42 -17.44 1.93
C VAL A 104 -12.48 -17.75 2.99
N ASP A 105 -12.99 -16.73 3.71
CA ASP A 105 -13.97 -16.94 4.77
C ASP A 105 -15.35 -17.35 4.22
N GLN A 106 -15.83 -16.68 3.17
CA GLN A 106 -17.16 -16.92 2.60
C GLN A 106 -17.28 -18.33 2.00
N ARG A 107 -16.20 -18.83 1.39
CA ARG A 107 -16.18 -20.15 0.74
C ARG A 107 -15.59 -21.26 1.61
N LYS A 108 -15.18 -20.95 2.85
CA LYS A 108 -14.51 -21.91 3.75
C LYS A 108 -13.32 -22.57 3.07
N MET A 109 -12.44 -21.74 2.52
CA MET A 109 -11.24 -22.20 1.84
C MET A 109 -10.17 -22.57 2.86
N TYR A 110 -9.73 -23.82 2.81
CA TYR A 110 -8.58 -24.29 3.56
C TYR A 110 -7.42 -24.56 2.61
N LEU A 111 -6.21 -24.47 3.14
CA LEU A 111 -5.00 -24.69 2.36
C LEU A 111 -4.38 -26.05 2.70
N PRO A 112 -4.40 -27.02 1.76
CA PRO A 112 -3.66 -28.27 1.93
C PRO A 112 -2.18 -27.99 2.26
N LYS A 113 -1.61 -28.78 3.18
CA LYS A 113 -0.22 -28.58 3.66
C LYS A 113 0.79 -28.64 2.53
N GLU A 114 0.52 -29.46 1.52
CA GLU A 114 1.34 -29.63 0.33
C GLU A 114 1.39 -28.34 -0.52
N LEU A 115 0.27 -27.61 -0.58
CA LEU A 115 0.19 -26.34 -1.29
C LEU A 115 0.77 -25.18 -0.50
N LYS A 116 0.71 -25.22 0.85
CA LYS A 116 1.31 -24.19 1.71
C LYS A 116 2.79 -23.96 1.40
N ALA A 117 3.54 -25.05 1.16
CA ALA A 117 4.96 -24.97 0.83
C ALA A 117 5.27 -24.19 -0.46
N SER A 118 4.30 -24.07 -1.37
CA SER A 118 4.43 -23.31 -2.61
C SER A 118 3.83 -21.90 -2.52
N ILE A 119 2.70 -21.76 -1.83
CA ILE A 119 1.96 -20.49 -1.74
C ILE A 119 2.60 -19.53 -0.74
N LEU A 120 3.11 -20.02 0.39
CA LEU A 120 3.72 -19.14 1.40
C LEU A 120 4.94 -18.37 0.87
N PRO A 121 5.92 -19.00 0.18
CA PRO A 121 7.03 -18.26 -0.42
C PRO A 121 6.59 -17.25 -1.49
N LEU A 122 5.55 -17.58 -2.26
CA LEU A 122 4.99 -16.66 -3.25
C LEU A 122 4.38 -15.42 -2.56
N ALA A 123 3.55 -15.62 -1.54
CA ALA A 123 2.93 -14.53 -0.78
C ALA A 123 4.00 -13.65 -0.11
N GLN A 124 5.03 -14.25 0.48
CA GLN A 124 6.18 -13.52 1.03
C GLN A 124 6.88 -12.67 -0.03
N ARG A 125 7.07 -13.20 -1.25
CA ARG A 125 7.71 -12.45 -2.33
C ARG A 125 6.86 -11.26 -2.79
N VAL A 126 5.55 -11.44 -2.89
CA VAL A 126 4.60 -10.37 -3.23
C VAL A 126 4.63 -9.26 -2.18
N ILE A 127 4.64 -9.62 -0.88
CA ILE A 127 4.73 -8.64 0.21
C ILE A 127 6.04 -7.86 0.14
N VAL A 128 7.17 -8.52 -0.16
CA VAL A 128 8.46 -7.82 -0.35
C VAL A 128 8.40 -6.83 -1.52
N ALA A 129 7.66 -7.15 -2.60
CA ALA A 129 7.42 -6.20 -3.69
C ALA A 129 6.57 -5.00 -3.23
N CYS A 130 5.49 -5.24 -2.45
CA CYS A 130 4.69 -4.16 -1.86
C CYS A 130 5.53 -3.25 -0.95
N GLU A 131 6.37 -3.83 -0.09
CA GLU A 131 7.29 -3.10 0.79
C GLU A 131 8.31 -2.27 -0.01
N GLN A 132 8.83 -2.82 -1.11
CA GLN A 132 9.71 -2.05 -2.00
C GLN A 132 8.98 -0.89 -2.67
N GLY A 133 7.72 -1.10 -3.10
CA GLY A 133 6.85 -0.03 -3.58
C GLY A 133 6.63 1.05 -2.52
N GLN A 134 6.42 0.66 -1.26
CA GLN A 134 6.31 1.60 -0.14
C GLN A 134 7.58 2.45 -0.01
N ARG A 135 8.76 1.82 -0.06
CA ARG A 135 10.03 2.56 0.00
C ARG A 135 10.13 3.58 -1.13
N VAL A 136 9.71 3.25 -2.36
CA VAL A 136 9.71 4.20 -3.49
C VAL A 136 8.79 5.40 -3.22
N ILE A 137 7.60 5.16 -2.63
CA ILE A 137 6.67 6.23 -2.24
C ILE A 137 7.24 7.08 -1.09
N ASP A 138 7.94 6.46 -0.16
CA ASP A 138 8.58 7.13 0.97
C ASP A 138 9.68 8.11 0.52
N GLU A 139 10.34 7.89 -0.62
CA GLU A 139 11.35 8.82 -1.18
C GLU A 139 10.79 10.00 -1.98
N LEU A 140 9.48 10.02 -2.23
CA LEU A 140 8.87 10.99 -3.13
C LEU A 140 8.94 12.43 -2.57
N ASP A 141 9.02 12.60 -1.25
CA ASP A 141 9.21 13.89 -0.61
C ASP A 141 10.63 14.44 -0.86
N GLU A 142 11.66 13.64 -0.65
CA GLU A 142 13.07 14.00 -0.87
C GLU A 142 13.33 14.36 -2.34
N LEU A 143 12.76 13.61 -3.29
CA LEU A 143 12.81 13.95 -4.71
C LEU A 143 12.22 15.34 -5.01
N ILE A 144 11.10 15.69 -4.40
CA ILE A 144 10.42 16.97 -4.63
C ILE A 144 11.17 18.11 -3.94
N GLU A 145 11.64 17.89 -2.70
CA GLU A 145 12.38 18.89 -1.92
C GLU A 145 13.73 19.26 -2.57
N THR A 146 14.41 18.28 -3.16
CA THR A 146 15.67 18.50 -3.89
C THR A 146 15.46 19.02 -5.32
N GLY A 147 14.21 19.08 -5.79
CA GLY A 147 13.90 19.50 -7.16
C GLY A 147 14.40 18.52 -8.21
N PHE A 148 14.37 17.22 -7.92
CA PHE A 148 14.84 16.13 -8.76
C PHE A 148 16.36 16.19 -9.03
N GLY A 149 17.15 16.29 -7.96
CA GLY A 149 18.61 16.19 -8.04
C GLY A 149 19.08 14.87 -8.66
N GLU A 150 20.21 14.89 -9.38
CA GLU A 150 20.70 13.72 -10.12
C GLU A 150 20.95 12.50 -9.21
N SER A 151 21.44 12.72 -7.98
CA SER A 151 21.69 11.65 -6.99
C SER A 151 20.41 10.98 -6.50
N GLU A 152 19.38 11.78 -6.22
CA GLU A 152 18.09 11.36 -5.67
C GLU A 152 17.29 10.63 -6.75
N VAL A 153 17.32 11.13 -7.99
CA VAL A 153 16.75 10.45 -9.15
C VAL A 153 17.42 9.10 -9.37
N ALA A 154 18.76 9.04 -9.37
CA ALA A 154 19.50 7.79 -9.55
C ALA A 154 19.15 6.76 -8.46
N ARG A 155 18.99 7.20 -7.21
CA ARG A 155 18.59 6.33 -6.10
C ARG A 155 17.18 5.77 -6.30
N VAL A 156 16.20 6.60 -6.68
CA VAL A 156 14.83 6.10 -6.92
C VAL A 156 14.78 5.19 -8.15
N ASP A 157 15.55 5.47 -9.20
CA ASP A 157 15.70 4.57 -10.35
C ASP A 157 16.23 3.19 -9.93
N GLU A 158 17.24 3.13 -9.05
CA GLU A 158 17.74 1.87 -8.48
C GLU A 158 16.66 1.12 -7.68
N MET A 159 15.83 1.85 -6.93
CA MET A 159 14.73 1.25 -6.17
C MET A 159 13.63 0.68 -7.07
N ILE A 160 13.33 1.35 -8.19
CA ILE A 160 12.39 0.86 -9.21
C ILE A 160 12.97 -0.38 -9.91
N LEU A 161 14.28 -0.40 -10.22
CA LEU A 161 14.95 -1.58 -10.77
C LEU A 161 14.95 -2.75 -9.78
N GLU A 162 15.06 -2.49 -8.48
CA GLU A 162 14.89 -3.50 -7.44
C GLU A 162 13.46 -4.04 -7.43
N LEU A 163 12.44 -3.17 -7.47
CA LEU A 163 11.03 -3.60 -7.56
C LEU A 163 10.79 -4.51 -8.78
N GLY A 164 11.27 -4.13 -9.96
CA GLY A 164 11.15 -4.96 -11.17
C GLY A 164 11.91 -6.28 -11.15
N ARG A 165 12.81 -6.51 -10.17
CA ARG A 165 13.43 -7.83 -9.92
C ARG A 165 12.68 -8.66 -8.88
N LEU A 166 11.81 -8.02 -8.09
CA LEU A 166 11.00 -8.67 -7.07
C LEU A 166 9.75 -9.31 -7.68
N GLU A 167 9.15 -8.64 -8.66
CA GLU A 167 8.07 -9.10 -9.55
C GLU A 167 8.50 -10.19 -10.53
#